data_AF-A0A7S2MPZ6-F1
#
_entry.id   AF-A0A7S2MPZ6-F1
#
_cell.length_a   1.000
_cell.length_b   1.000
_cell.length_c   1.000
_cell.angle_alpha   90.00
_cell.angle_beta   90.00
_cell.angle_gamma   90.00
#
_symmetry.space_group_name_H-M   'P 1'
#
loop_
_entity.id
_entity.type
_entity.pdbx_description
1 polymer ?
#
loop_
_entity_poly.entity_id
_entity_poly.type
_entity_poly.pdbx_seq_one_letter_code
_entity_poly.pdbx_strand_id
1 'polypeptide(L)'
;AGVGSGGAAPPLRPPQRPPRYWGEDGLRCLLLFPTRSEIEELLALFWLPAGLFAGAEAAAFCGWRKSFLEAVTDGAFELGGIFERVVEVHVWASIAMWFLGAVQVLWAGARQGQHIAWVHRRTGQAMLGLFFAIVFPTSLYLTLMQRVDYLSPAVGAVLFDTAFCTAYFLHQGWRVARNRQNAKSLGLHGRLMQCGILMSMSILPQRMLQLFLTWQLKTYHQQNYSVSILVTAILFVVFGHFVE
;
A
#
# COMPACT_ATOMS: atom_id res chain seq x y z
N ALA A 1 -19.08 -60.27 34.81
CA ALA A 1 -17.99 -59.41 34.31
C ALA A 1 -17.91 -59.57 32.79
N GLY A 2 -18.47 -58.64 32.03
CA GLY A 2 -18.42 -58.63 30.56
C GLY A 2 -17.53 -57.48 30.10
N VAL A 3 -16.44 -57.80 29.41
CA VAL A 3 -15.50 -56.82 28.84
C VAL A 3 -16.10 -56.29 27.55
N GLY A 4 -16.63 -55.07 27.58
CA GLY A 4 -17.09 -54.36 26.40
C GLY A 4 -15.91 -53.94 25.54
N SER A 5 -15.76 -54.55 24.36
CA SER A 5 -14.80 -54.14 23.34
C SER A 5 -15.19 -52.75 22.81
N GLY A 6 -14.40 -51.74 23.18
CA GLY A 6 -14.52 -50.38 22.64
C GLY A 6 -14.23 -50.38 21.14
N GLY A 7 -15.28 -50.30 20.34
CA GLY A 7 -15.19 -50.12 18.89
C GLY A 7 -14.50 -48.78 18.59
N ALA A 8 -13.32 -48.85 17.97
CA ALA A 8 -12.64 -47.67 17.47
C ALA A 8 -13.51 -46.98 16.42
N ALA A 9 -13.81 -45.70 16.64
CA ALA A 9 -14.54 -44.89 15.68
C ALA A 9 -13.78 -44.86 14.34
N PRO A 10 -14.46 -45.07 13.20
CA PRO A 10 -13.81 -45.04 11.90
C PRO A 10 -13.19 -43.66 11.64
N PRO A 11 -12.02 -43.59 10.98
CA PRO A 11 -11.35 -42.34 10.70
C PRO A 11 -12.26 -41.45 9.82
N LEU A 12 -12.49 -40.22 10.29
CA LEU A 12 -13.18 -39.18 9.54
C LEU A 12 -12.48 -39.01 8.18
N ARG A 13 -13.22 -39.25 7.09
CA ARG A 13 -12.70 -39.03 5.73
C ARG A 13 -12.30 -37.55 5.61
N PRO A 14 -11.11 -37.25 5.07
CA PRO A 14 -10.75 -35.87 4.79
C PRO A 14 -11.78 -35.27 3.82
N PRO A 15 -12.12 -33.98 3.99
CA PRO A 15 -13.07 -33.31 3.12
C PRO A 15 -12.60 -33.42 1.67
N GLN A 16 -13.43 -34.02 0.82
CA GLN A 16 -13.20 -34.08 -0.63
C GLN A 16 -13.18 -32.65 -1.16
N ARG A 17 -12.02 -32.20 -1.64
CA ARG A 17 -11.92 -30.94 -2.37
C ARG A 17 -12.79 -31.03 -3.64
N PRO A 18 -13.51 -29.97 -4.01
CA PRO A 18 -14.31 -29.96 -5.23
C PRO A 18 -13.43 -30.24 -6.46
N PRO A 19 -13.97 -30.92 -7.49
CA PRO A 19 -13.25 -31.23 -8.71
C PRO A 19 -12.82 -29.92 -9.39
N ARG A 20 -11.50 -29.78 -9.61
CA ARG A 20 -10.92 -28.62 -10.29
C ARG A 20 -11.36 -28.58 -11.74
N TYR A 21 -11.60 -27.38 -12.26
CA TYR A 21 -11.83 -27.16 -13.68
C TYR A 21 -10.54 -27.47 -14.45
N TRP A 22 -10.64 -28.32 -15.47
CA TRP A 22 -9.51 -28.72 -16.32
C TRP A 22 -8.80 -27.53 -17.01
N GLY A 23 -9.45 -26.36 -17.08
CA GLY A 23 -8.84 -25.12 -17.56
C GLY A 23 -7.79 -24.51 -16.62
N GLU A 24 -7.80 -24.82 -15.32
CA GLU A 24 -6.83 -24.29 -14.35
C GLU A 24 -5.43 -24.93 -14.50
N ASP A 25 -5.37 -26.19 -14.93
CA ASP A 25 -4.10 -26.93 -15.03
C ASP A 25 -3.34 -26.59 -16.32
N GLY A 26 -4.05 -26.23 -17.41
CA GLY A 26 -3.44 -25.77 -18.66
C GLY A 26 -2.78 -24.38 -18.55
N LEU A 27 -3.40 -23.45 -17.82
CA LEU A 27 -2.86 -22.10 -17.58
C LEU A 27 -1.68 -22.11 -16.60
N ARG A 28 -1.67 -23.03 -15.63
CA ARG A 28 -0.55 -23.18 -14.68
C ARG A 28 0.72 -23.74 -15.31
N CYS A 29 0.62 -24.53 -16.39
CA CYS A 29 1.79 -25.07 -17.07
C CYS A 29 2.55 -24.01 -17.89
N LEU A 30 1.86 -22.96 -18.34
CA LEU A 30 2.46 -21.80 -19.03
C LEU A 30 3.06 -20.75 -18.07
N LEU A 31 2.65 -20.77 -16.80
CA LEU A 31 3.14 -19.87 -15.75
C LEU A 31 4.12 -20.61 -14.84
N LEU A 32 5.39 -20.71 -15.27
CA LEU A 32 6.53 -21.23 -14.47
C LEU A 32 6.84 -20.40 -13.20
N PHE A 33 6.01 -19.42 -12.87
CA PHE A 33 6.11 -18.64 -11.65
C PHE A 33 5.07 -19.14 -10.64
N PRO A 34 5.42 -19.24 -9.34
CA PRO A 34 4.44 -19.59 -8.32
C PRO A 34 3.24 -18.64 -8.45
N THR A 35 2.03 -19.18 -8.53
CA THR A 35 0.77 -18.43 -8.67
C THR A 35 0.77 -17.29 -7.66
N ARG A 36 1.00 -16.07 -8.15
CA ARG A 36 0.93 -14.85 -7.34
C ARG A 36 -0.51 -14.72 -6.84
N SER A 37 -0.68 -14.25 -5.62
CA SER A 37 -2.02 -13.86 -5.16
C SER A 37 -2.52 -12.68 -6.00
N GLU A 38 -3.84 -12.52 -6.16
CA GLU A 38 -4.42 -11.38 -6.91
C GLU A 38 -3.88 -10.02 -6.43
N ILE A 39 -3.64 -9.89 -5.11
CA ILE A 39 -3.03 -8.71 -4.49
C ILE A 39 -1.59 -8.49 -4.97
N GLU A 40 -0.81 -9.57 -5.17
CA GLU A 40 0.56 -9.46 -5.68
C GLU A 40 0.61 -9.07 -7.16
N GLU A 41 -0.37 -9.49 -7.96
CA GLU A 41 -0.51 -9.07 -9.36
C GLU A 41 -0.91 -7.59 -9.44
N LEU A 42 -1.92 -7.18 -8.67
CA LEU A 42 -2.31 -5.78 -8.54
C LEU A 42 -1.14 -4.93 -8.05
N LEU A 43 -0.45 -5.33 -6.98
CA LEU A 43 0.72 -4.62 -6.49
C LEU A 43 1.80 -4.50 -7.56
N ALA A 44 2.09 -5.56 -8.32
CA ALA A 44 3.06 -5.49 -9.41
C ALA A 44 2.66 -4.45 -10.47
N LEU A 45 1.37 -4.36 -10.80
CA LEU A 45 0.84 -3.31 -11.69
C LEU A 45 0.95 -1.92 -11.08
N PHE A 46 0.73 -1.76 -9.77
CA PHE A 46 0.86 -0.48 -9.07
C PHE A 46 2.32 -0.03 -8.85
N TRP A 47 3.28 -0.96 -8.78
CA TRP A 47 4.69 -0.63 -8.58
C TRP A 47 5.31 0.15 -9.73
N LEU A 48 4.90 -0.11 -10.97
CA LEU A 48 5.40 0.63 -12.14
C LEU A 48 5.01 2.12 -12.11
N PRO A 49 3.72 2.50 -12.02
CA PRO A 49 3.32 3.90 -11.89
C PRO A 49 3.84 4.52 -10.58
N ALA A 50 3.92 3.76 -9.48
CA ALA A 50 4.53 4.23 -8.24
C ALA A 50 6.00 4.61 -8.42
N GLY A 51 6.79 3.75 -9.08
CA GLY A 51 8.19 3.98 -9.36
C GLY A 51 8.41 5.17 -10.29
N LEU A 52 7.59 5.30 -11.34
CA LEU A 52 7.63 6.45 -12.25
C LEU A 52 7.30 7.76 -11.52
N PHE A 53 6.24 7.78 -10.73
CA PHE A 53 5.85 8.96 -9.96
C PHE A 53 6.89 9.34 -8.91
N ALA A 54 7.39 8.37 -8.13
CA ALA A 54 8.43 8.60 -7.13
C ALA A 54 9.73 9.11 -7.79
N GLY A 55 10.10 8.56 -8.95
CA GLY A 55 11.24 9.04 -9.73
C GLY A 55 11.06 10.47 -10.24
N ALA A 56 9.86 10.81 -10.74
CA ALA A 56 9.53 12.16 -11.18
C ALA A 56 9.56 13.17 -10.02
N GLU A 57 8.98 12.84 -8.87
CA GLU A 57 9.04 13.67 -7.65
C GLU A 57 10.48 13.86 -7.18
N ALA A 58 11.27 12.78 -7.07
CA ALA A 58 12.68 12.87 -6.67
C ALA A 58 13.49 13.76 -7.64
N ALA A 59 13.30 13.59 -8.95
CA ALA A 59 13.96 14.44 -9.95
C ALA A 59 13.53 15.90 -9.81
N ALA A 60 12.26 16.16 -9.54
CA ALA A 60 11.74 17.51 -9.37
C ALA A 60 12.32 18.21 -8.14
N PHE A 61 12.41 17.52 -7.00
CA PHE A 61 13.05 18.07 -5.80
C PHE A 61 14.55 18.29 -5.99
N CYS A 62 15.26 17.38 -6.68
CA CYS A 62 16.68 17.56 -6.97
C CYS A 62 16.96 18.72 -7.93
N GLY A 63 16.12 18.93 -8.95
CA GLY A 63 16.33 19.96 -9.97
C GLY A 63 15.78 21.33 -9.60
N TRP A 64 14.52 21.39 -9.15
CA TRP A 64 13.77 22.63 -8.93
C TRP A 64 13.46 22.91 -7.46
N ARG A 65 13.74 21.98 -6.55
CA ARG A 65 13.39 22.05 -5.12
C ARG A 65 11.90 22.28 -4.87
N LYS A 66 11.06 21.76 -5.77
CA LYS A 66 9.60 21.84 -5.74
C LYS A 66 9.02 20.46 -6.01
N SER A 67 7.78 20.22 -5.57
CA SER A 67 7.09 18.99 -5.94
C SER A 67 6.86 18.93 -7.46
N PHE A 68 6.83 17.72 -8.03
CA PHE A 68 6.64 17.54 -9.47
C PHE A 68 5.32 18.18 -9.94
N LEU A 69 4.24 18.00 -9.19
CA LEU A 69 2.95 18.62 -9.49
C LEU A 69 3.03 20.15 -9.47
N GLU A 70 3.69 20.75 -8.49
CA GLU A 70 3.85 22.21 -8.43
C GLU A 70 4.66 22.72 -9.63
N ALA A 71 5.74 22.02 -10.00
CA ALA A 71 6.58 22.38 -11.14
C ALA A 71 5.81 22.33 -12.47
N VAL A 72 4.93 21.35 -12.67
CA VAL A 72 4.13 21.21 -13.91
C VAL A 72 2.92 22.14 -13.95
N THR A 73 2.44 22.61 -12.79
CA THR A 73 1.23 23.42 -12.68
C THR A 73 1.51 24.90 -12.45
N ASP A 74 2.74 25.36 -12.70
CA ASP A 74 3.16 26.75 -12.56
C ASP A 74 2.85 27.35 -11.17
N GLY A 75 3.01 26.54 -10.10
CA GLY A 75 2.76 27.02 -8.73
C GLY A 75 1.27 27.13 -8.35
N ALA A 76 0.36 26.50 -9.10
CA ALA A 76 -1.07 26.45 -8.77
C ALA A 76 -1.42 25.99 -7.34
N PHE A 77 -0.48 25.31 -6.69
CA PHE A 77 -0.59 24.80 -5.34
C PHE A 77 0.41 25.44 -4.38
N GLU A 78 0.82 26.70 -4.59
CA GLU A 78 1.79 27.41 -3.73
C GLU A 78 1.51 27.20 -2.23
N LEU A 79 2.54 26.74 -1.52
CA LEU A 79 2.49 26.38 -0.11
C LEU A 79 3.30 27.41 0.67
N GLY A 80 2.88 27.79 1.88
CA GLY A 80 3.71 28.63 2.73
C GLY A 80 5.05 27.95 3.03
N GLY A 81 6.16 28.69 3.17
CA GLY A 81 7.51 28.10 3.24
C GLY A 81 7.77 27.06 4.35
N ILE A 82 7.03 27.08 5.47
CA ILE A 82 7.07 26.01 6.48
C ILE A 82 6.36 24.74 5.98
N PHE A 83 5.23 24.91 5.31
CA PHE A 83 4.45 23.82 4.75
C PHE A 83 5.23 23.14 3.61
N GLU A 84 5.94 23.89 2.76
CA GLU A 84 6.82 23.35 1.71
C GLU A 84 7.86 22.38 2.28
N ARG A 85 8.56 22.77 3.36
CA ARG A 85 9.56 21.91 4.00
C ARG A 85 8.96 20.61 4.54
N VAL A 86 7.78 20.69 5.14
CA VAL A 86 7.09 19.49 5.65
C VAL A 86 6.67 18.57 4.50
N VAL A 87 6.20 19.14 3.38
CA VAL A 87 5.91 18.37 2.16
C VAL A 87 7.17 17.71 1.62
N GLU A 88 8.29 18.43 1.49
CA GLU A 88 9.55 17.87 1.02
C GLU A 88 9.99 16.68 1.88
N VAL A 89 9.99 16.84 3.21
CA VAL A 89 10.33 15.75 4.15
C VAL A 89 9.36 14.57 4.00
N HIS A 90 8.05 14.85 3.91
CA HIS A 90 7.02 13.83 3.74
C HIS A 90 7.23 13.03 2.44
N VAL A 91 7.49 13.72 1.32
CA VAL A 91 7.69 13.08 0.02
C VAL A 91 8.94 12.20 0.03
N TRP A 92 10.09 12.70 0.49
CA TRP A 92 11.31 11.89 0.58
C TRP A 92 11.14 10.67 1.48
N ALA A 93 10.51 10.85 2.65
CA ALA A 93 10.21 9.74 3.54
C ALA A 93 9.25 8.73 2.90
N SER A 94 8.26 9.18 2.14
CA SER A 94 7.30 8.32 1.44
C SER A 94 7.95 7.53 0.31
N ILE A 95 8.83 8.15 -0.47
CA ILE A 95 9.63 7.49 -1.52
C ILE A 95 10.51 6.40 -0.91
N ALA A 96 11.25 6.73 0.15
CA ALA A 96 12.08 5.76 0.85
C ALA A 96 11.25 4.63 1.47
N MET A 97 10.08 4.93 2.05
CA MET A 97 9.15 3.93 2.59
C MET A 97 8.64 3.01 1.48
N TRP A 98 8.19 3.54 0.34
CA TRP A 98 7.74 2.74 -0.79
C TRP A 98 8.86 1.90 -1.39
N PHE A 99 10.08 2.44 -1.50
CA PHE A 99 11.23 1.64 -1.94
C PHE A 99 11.47 0.43 -1.01
N LEU A 100 11.45 0.64 0.30
CA LEU A 100 11.55 -0.45 1.27
C LEU A 100 10.34 -1.40 1.17
N GLY A 101 9.13 -0.88 0.89
CA GLY A 101 7.94 -1.67 0.60
C GLY A 101 8.09 -2.55 -0.63
N ALA A 102 8.73 -2.06 -1.69
CA ALA A 102 9.01 -2.81 -2.91
C ALA A 102 9.93 -3.98 -2.58
N VAL A 103 10.98 -3.71 -1.81
CA VAL A 103 11.87 -4.74 -1.28
C VAL A 103 11.08 -5.78 -0.47
N GLN A 104 10.14 -5.35 0.38
CA GLN A 104 9.31 -6.27 1.17
C GLN A 104 8.41 -7.17 0.32
N VAL A 105 7.80 -6.62 -0.73
CA VAL A 105 6.79 -7.31 -1.56
C VAL A 105 7.44 -8.12 -2.68
N LEU A 106 8.35 -7.52 -3.45
CA LEU A 106 8.91 -8.10 -4.68
C LEU A 106 10.05 -9.07 -4.42
N TRP A 107 10.80 -8.91 -3.32
CA TRP A 107 11.94 -9.78 -3.02
C TRP A 107 11.53 -11.08 -2.32
N ALA A 108 10.68 -11.87 -2.99
CA ALA A 108 10.16 -13.11 -2.43
C ALA A 108 11.26 -14.12 -2.04
N GLY A 109 12.34 -14.21 -2.83
CA GLY A 109 13.48 -15.09 -2.55
C GLY A 109 14.24 -14.76 -1.26
N ALA A 110 14.34 -13.47 -0.88
CA ALA A 110 14.98 -13.07 0.38
C ALA A 110 14.23 -13.55 1.62
N ARG A 111 12.92 -13.81 1.51
CA ARG A 111 12.11 -14.36 2.61
C ARG A 111 12.45 -15.81 2.93
N GLN A 112 12.93 -16.56 1.93
CA GLN A 112 13.19 -17.99 2.03
C GLN A 112 14.64 -18.30 2.42
N GLY A 113 15.60 -17.46 2.01
CA GLY A 113 17.02 -17.67 2.33
C GLY A 113 17.38 -17.32 3.77
N GLN A 114 17.91 -18.28 4.54
CA GLN A 114 18.34 -18.06 5.94
C GLN A 114 19.30 -16.87 6.10
N HIS A 115 20.25 -16.71 5.17
CA HIS A 115 21.27 -15.66 5.22
C HIS A 115 20.77 -14.26 4.83
N ILE A 116 19.68 -14.15 4.06
CA ILE A 116 19.16 -12.87 3.55
C ILE A 116 17.90 -12.44 4.32
N ALA A 117 17.22 -13.38 4.99
CA ALA A 117 16.01 -13.11 5.75
C ALA A 117 16.21 -12.07 6.87
N TRP A 118 17.41 -11.90 7.42
CA TRP A 118 17.66 -10.84 8.40
C TRP A 118 17.62 -9.44 7.76
N VAL A 119 18.15 -9.28 6.54
CA VAL A 119 18.09 -8.02 5.76
C VAL A 119 16.64 -7.69 5.45
N HIS A 120 15.87 -8.67 4.98
CA HIS A 120 14.44 -8.52 4.73
C HIS A 120 13.68 -8.07 6.00
N ARG A 121 13.98 -8.66 7.16
CA ARG A 121 13.38 -8.22 8.43
C ARG A 121 13.79 -6.79 8.84
N ARG A 122 15.07 -6.43 8.68
CA ARG A 122 15.57 -5.09 9.03
C ARG A 122 14.98 -4.00 8.13
N THR A 123 14.89 -4.27 6.83
CA THR A 123 14.26 -3.35 5.88
C THR A 123 12.77 -3.17 6.18
N GLY A 124 12.04 -4.23 6.56
CA GLY A 124 10.65 -4.12 7.02
C GLY A 124 10.49 -3.30 8.31
N GLN A 125 11.40 -3.45 9.28
CA GLN A 125 11.42 -2.62 10.49
C GLN A 125 11.74 -1.16 10.17
N ALA A 126 12.71 -0.90 9.29
CA ALA A 126 13.05 0.45 8.85
C ALA A 126 11.87 1.12 8.13
N MET A 127 11.18 0.39 7.27
CA MET A 127 9.97 0.87 6.59
C MET A 127 8.88 1.29 7.59
N LEU A 128 8.58 0.42 8.57
CA LEU A 128 7.59 0.72 9.61
C LEU A 128 8.02 1.91 10.48
N GLY A 129 9.30 1.97 10.86
CA GLY A 129 9.85 3.08 11.62
C GLY A 129 9.72 4.40 10.87
N LEU A 130 10.06 4.41 9.59
CA LEU A 130 9.94 5.57 8.72
C LEU A 130 8.47 6.01 8.57
N PHE A 131 7.55 5.05 8.41
CA PHE A 131 6.13 5.34 8.34
C PHE A 131 5.62 6.00 9.63
N PHE A 132 5.79 5.35 10.78
CA PHE A 132 5.21 5.84 12.04
C PHE A 132 5.91 7.08 12.60
N ALA A 133 7.22 7.26 12.34
CA ALA A 133 7.96 8.40 12.86
C ALA A 133 7.87 9.65 11.99
N ILE A 134 7.71 9.48 10.66
CA ILE A 134 7.75 10.60 9.71
C ILE A 134 6.49 10.64 8.86
N VAL A 135 6.23 9.62 8.04
CA VAL A 135 5.16 9.67 7.01
C VAL A 135 3.79 9.91 7.64
N PHE A 136 3.42 9.12 8.65
CA PHE A 136 2.12 9.22 9.32
C PHE A 136 1.89 10.59 9.99
N PRO A 137 2.75 11.09 10.91
CA PRO A 137 2.52 12.39 11.54
C PRO A 137 2.53 13.54 10.52
N THR A 138 3.40 13.48 9.50
CA THR A 138 3.41 14.49 8.44
C THR A 138 2.16 14.40 7.57
N SER A 139 1.61 13.22 7.26
CA SER A 139 0.31 13.07 6.58
C SER A 139 -0.80 13.75 7.37
N LEU A 140 -0.92 13.48 8.67
CA LEU A 140 -1.96 14.09 9.51
C LEU A 140 -1.82 15.62 9.55
N TYR A 141 -0.60 16.11 9.72
CA TYR A 141 -0.32 17.55 9.70
C TYR A 141 -0.70 18.18 8.36
N LEU A 142 -0.28 17.58 7.25
CA LEU A 142 -0.56 18.09 5.90
C LEU A 142 -2.07 18.08 5.62
N THR A 143 -2.79 17.06 6.05
CA THR A 143 -4.25 16.99 5.94
C THR A 143 -4.94 18.11 6.73
N LEU A 144 -4.50 18.39 7.97
CA LEU A 144 -5.06 19.47 8.78
C LEU A 144 -4.76 20.86 8.21
N MET A 145 -3.56 21.04 7.68
CA MET A 145 -3.08 22.34 7.18
C MET A 145 -3.48 22.58 5.73
N GLN A 146 -4.19 21.64 5.11
CA GLN A 146 -4.60 21.75 3.72
C GLN A 146 -5.70 22.79 3.57
N ARG A 147 -5.45 23.81 2.76
CA ARG A 147 -6.43 24.85 2.43
C ARG A 147 -7.23 24.45 1.20
N VAL A 148 -8.37 23.80 1.40
CA VAL A 148 -9.36 23.54 0.34
C VAL A 148 -10.65 24.25 0.71
N ASP A 149 -10.94 25.38 0.08
CA ASP A 149 -11.92 26.37 0.60
C ASP A 149 -13.32 25.79 0.86
N TYR A 150 -13.85 24.94 -0.03
CA TYR A 150 -15.24 24.48 0.06
C TYR A 150 -15.41 22.97 0.33
N LEU A 151 -14.38 22.15 0.11
CA LEU A 151 -14.44 20.69 0.26
C LEU A 151 -13.41 20.13 1.25
N SER A 152 -12.72 21.00 2.02
CA SER A 152 -11.73 20.60 3.03
C SER A 152 -12.19 19.48 3.96
N PRO A 153 -13.43 19.50 4.53
CA PRO A 153 -13.82 18.45 5.47
C PRO A 153 -13.93 17.06 4.83
N ALA A 154 -14.51 16.97 3.63
CA ALA A 154 -14.67 15.69 2.93
C ALA A 154 -13.32 15.15 2.44
N VAL A 155 -12.51 16.04 1.86
CA VAL A 155 -11.13 15.75 1.43
C VAL A 155 -10.28 15.31 2.62
N GLY A 156 -10.34 16.05 3.71
CA GLY A 156 -9.64 15.74 4.95
C GLY A 156 -10.04 14.37 5.51
N ALA A 157 -11.34 14.07 5.52
CA ALA A 157 -11.84 12.76 5.97
C ALA A 157 -11.23 11.60 5.16
N VAL A 158 -11.21 11.68 3.83
CA VAL A 158 -10.63 10.62 2.98
C VAL A 158 -9.13 10.48 3.23
N LEU A 159 -8.39 11.58 3.39
CA LEU A 159 -6.96 11.54 3.68
C LEU A 159 -6.66 11.00 5.09
N PHE A 160 -7.48 11.34 6.08
CA PHE A 160 -7.39 10.77 7.42
C PHE A 160 -7.66 9.27 7.39
N ASP A 161 -8.75 8.84 6.77
CA ASP A 161 -9.07 7.42 6.61
C ASP A 161 -7.91 6.70 5.93
N THR A 162 -7.31 7.32 4.91
CA THR A 162 -6.14 6.76 4.22
C THR A 162 -4.97 6.54 5.16
N ALA A 163 -4.62 7.56 5.95
CA ALA A 163 -3.52 7.50 6.89
C ALA A 163 -3.79 6.49 8.00
N PHE A 164 -4.99 6.48 8.59
CA PHE A 164 -5.36 5.59 9.69
C PHE A 164 -5.50 4.13 9.25
N CYS A 165 -6.10 3.86 8.08
CA CYS A 165 -6.18 2.50 7.55
C CYS A 165 -4.79 1.95 7.20
N THR A 166 -3.93 2.77 6.58
CA THR A 166 -2.53 2.40 6.33
C THR A 166 -1.82 2.06 7.64
N ALA A 167 -1.95 2.93 8.65
CA ALA A 167 -1.38 2.71 9.98
C ALA A 167 -1.93 1.44 10.64
N TYR A 168 -3.23 1.21 10.56
CA TYR A 168 -3.88 0.02 11.10
C TYR A 168 -3.30 -1.25 10.49
N PHE A 169 -3.28 -1.38 9.15
CA PHE A 169 -2.80 -2.58 8.48
C PHE A 169 -1.31 -2.83 8.72
N LEU A 170 -0.48 -1.78 8.67
CA LEU A 170 0.95 -1.90 8.96
C LEU A 170 1.21 -2.28 10.43
N HIS A 171 0.46 -1.71 11.38
CA HIS A 171 0.56 -2.04 12.79
C HIS A 171 0.10 -3.48 13.07
N GLN A 172 -1.03 -3.93 12.51
CA GLN A 172 -1.46 -5.33 12.65
C GLN A 172 -0.46 -6.28 11.99
N GLY A 173 0.05 -5.95 10.81
CA GLY A 173 1.12 -6.71 10.15
C GLY A 173 2.33 -6.87 11.05
N TRP A 174 2.79 -5.79 11.70
CA TRP A 174 3.88 -5.83 12.67
C TRP A 174 3.56 -6.70 13.90
N ARG A 175 2.37 -6.56 14.48
CA ARG A 175 1.94 -7.38 15.63
C ARG A 175 1.93 -8.87 15.29
N VAL A 176 1.39 -9.24 14.13
CA VAL A 176 1.38 -10.63 13.65
C VAL A 176 2.81 -11.14 13.45
N ALA A 177 3.71 -10.33 12.89
CA ALA A 177 5.11 -10.71 12.74
C ALA A 177 5.83 -10.98 14.07
N ARG A 178 5.51 -10.21 15.12
CA ARG A 178 6.08 -10.40 16.47
C ARG A 178 5.54 -11.63 17.18
N ASN A 179 4.24 -11.90 17.03
CA ASN A 179 3.54 -12.97 17.72
C ASN A 179 3.42 -14.26 16.90
N ARG A 180 4.15 -14.36 15.79
CA ARG A 180 4.05 -15.49 14.85
C ARG A 180 4.41 -16.81 15.52
N GLN A 181 3.58 -17.82 15.31
CA GLN A 181 3.78 -19.18 15.81
C GLN A 181 3.75 -20.24 14.70
N ASN A 182 3.16 -19.93 13.54
CA ASN A 182 2.90 -20.90 12.47
C ASN A 182 2.94 -20.28 11.06
N ALA A 183 2.96 -21.12 10.02
CA ALA A 183 3.01 -20.67 8.63
C ALA A 183 1.78 -19.84 8.21
N LYS A 184 0.60 -20.11 8.77
CA LYS A 184 -0.62 -19.32 8.52
C LYS A 184 -0.46 -17.86 8.97
N SER A 185 0.15 -17.63 10.14
CA SER A 185 0.44 -16.27 10.63
C SER A 185 1.41 -15.51 9.73
N LEU A 186 2.34 -16.19 9.06
CA LEU A 186 3.25 -15.57 8.10
C LEU A 186 2.51 -15.12 6.83
N GLY A 187 1.57 -15.93 6.33
CA GLY A 187 0.71 -15.56 5.21
C GLY A 187 -0.16 -14.34 5.52
N LEU A 188 -0.77 -14.31 6.71
CA LEU A 188 -1.57 -13.17 7.16
C LEU A 188 -0.72 -11.89 7.31
N HIS A 189 0.47 -11.99 7.91
CA HIS A 189 1.41 -10.87 7.96
C HIS A 189 1.69 -10.29 6.57
N GLY A 190 2.00 -11.15 5.59
CA GLY A 190 2.27 -10.72 4.21
C GLY A 190 1.10 -9.92 3.63
N ARG A 191 -0.13 -10.42 3.75
CA ARG A 191 -1.33 -9.74 3.26
C ARG A 191 -1.55 -8.39 3.95
N LEU A 192 -1.44 -8.33 5.28
CA LEU A 192 -1.61 -7.08 6.02
C LEU A 192 -0.58 -6.02 5.60
N MET A 193 0.68 -6.41 5.41
CA MET A 193 1.72 -5.49 4.93
C MET A 193 1.43 -5.03 3.49
N GLN A 194 1.02 -5.94 2.62
CA GLN A 194 0.64 -5.64 1.22
C GLN A 194 -0.53 -4.67 1.16
N CYS A 195 -1.59 -4.89 1.93
CA CYS A 195 -2.74 -4.00 2.02
C CYS A 195 -2.35 -2.62 2.57
N GLY A 196 -1.55 -2.55 3.63
CA GLY A 196 -1.05 -1.27 4.15
C GLY A 196 -0.26 -0.47 3.11
N ILE A 197 0.65 -1.12 2.39
CA ILE A 197 1.41 -0.48 1.30
C ILE A 197 0.48 -0.03 0.18
N LEU A 198 -0.44 -0.88 -0.25
CA LEU A 198 -1.39 -0.57 -1.33
C LEU A 198 -2.31 0.62 -0.96
N MET A 199 -2.80 0.66 0.29
CA MET A 199 -3.57 1.79 0.81
C MET A 199 -2.76 3.09 0.77
N SER A 200 -1.47 3.06 1.14
CA SER A 200 -0.62 4.25 1.03
C SER A 200 -0.42 4.71 -0.43
N MET A 201 -0.44 3.77 -1.38
CA MET A 201 -0.29 4.02 -2.82
C MET A 201 -1.57 4.45 -3.52
N SER A 202 -2.73 4.38 -2.86
CA SER A 202 -4.01 4.88 -3.39
C SER A 202 -3.98 6.38 -3.74
N ILE A 203 -2.98 7.10 -3.24
CA ILE A 203 -2.71 8.49 -3.61
C ILE A 203 -2.24 8.62 -5.07
N LEU A 204 -1.64 7.59 -5.68
CA LEU A 204 -1.08 7.68 -7.03
C LEU A 204 -2.15 7.92 -8.10
N PRO A 205 -3.25 7.14 -8.18
CA PRO A 205 -4.30 7.42 -9.16
C PRO A 205 -4.97 8.77 -8.92
N GLN A 206 -5.11 9.18 -7.66
CA GLN A 206 -5.59 10.52 -7.29
C GLN A 206 -4.69 11.61 -7.85
N ARG A 207 -3.37 11.52 -7.65
CA ARG A 207 -2.40 12.50 -8.17
C ARG A 207 -2.33 12.51 -9.70
N MET A 208 -2.41 11.35 -10.35
CA MET A 208 -2.46 11.26 -11.81
C MET A 208 -3.72 11.93 -12.38
N LEU A 209 -4.88 11.65 -11.78
CA LEU A 209 -6.13 12.29 -12.19
C LEU A 209 -6.11 13.80 -11.90
N GLN A 210 -5.58 14.22 -10.74
CA GLN A 210 -5.41 15.62 -10.40
C GLN A 210 -4.55 16.35 -11.46
N LEU A 211 -3.43 15.73 -11.87
CA LEU A 211 -2.54 16.28 -12.88
C LEU A 211 -3.26 16.42 -14.23
N PHE A 212 -3.94 15.34 -14.66
CA PHE A 212 -4.69 15.33 -15.92
C PHE A 212 -5.78 16.42 -15.94
N LEU A 213 -6.61 16.49 -14.90
CA LEU A 213 -7.68 17.49 -14.79
C LEU A 213 -7.11 18.90 -14.71
N THR A 214 -6.03 19.11 -13.98
CA THR A 214 -5.37 20.41 -13.86
C THR A 214 -4.77 20.87 -15.18
N TRP A 215 -4.20 19.96 -15.95
CA TRP A 215 -3.67 20.26 -17.28
C TRP A 215 -4.78 20.74 -18.24
N GLN A 216 -5.94 20.08 -18.20
CA GLN A 216 -7.09 20.41 -19.06
C GLN A 216 -7.86 21.65 -18.57
N LEU A 217 -8.01 21.81 -17.25
CA LEU A 217 -8.88 22.79 -16.60
C LEU A 217 -8.09 23.59 -15.57
N LYS A 218 -7.10 24.37 -16.02
CA LYS A 218 -6.21 25.15 -15.15
C LYS A 218 -6.98 26.04 -14.16
N THR A 219 -8.09 26.66 -14.55
CA THR A 219 -8.83 27.56 -13.64
C THR A 219 -9.55 26.86 -12.47
N TYR A 220 -9.63 25.53 -12.43
CA TYR A 220 -10.45 24.76 -11.47
C TYR A 220 -9.64 23.84 -10.55
N HIS A 221 -8.41 24.22 -10.20
CA HIS A 221 -7.48 23.40 -9.40
C HIS A 221 -8.09 22.76 -8.14
N GLN A 222 -8.86 23.51 -7.35
CA GLN A 222 -9.48 22.99 -6.12
C GLN A 222 -10.60 21.97 -6.39
N GLN A 223 -11.40 22.18 -7.43
CA GLN A 223 -12.44 21.23 -7.82
C GLN A 223 -11.81 19.95 -8.40
N ASN A 224 -10.82 20.10 -9.27
CA ASN A 224 -10.04 18.99 -9.83
C ASN A 224 -9.42 18.14 -8.73
N TYR A 225 -8.86 18.79 -7.70
CA TYR A 225 -8.32 18.11 -6.54
C TYR A 225 -9.39 17.32 -5.78
N SER A 226 -10.54 17.94 -5.52
CA SER A 226 -11.64 17.30 -4.78
C SER A 226 -12.23 16.11 -5.54
N VAL A 227 -12.43 16.24 -6.86
CA VAL A 227 -12.88 15.14 -7.73
C VAL A 227 -11.88 14.00 -7.72
N SER A 228 -10.58 14.32 -7.78
CA SER A 228 -9.55 13.29 -7.80
C SER A 228 -9.51 12.45 -6.52
N ILE A 229 -9.87 13.04 -5.37
CA ILE A 229 -9.93 12.32 -4.09
C ILE A 229 -11.04 11.26 -4.04
N LEU A 230 -12.11 11.42 -4.82
CA LEU A 230 -13.13 10.38 -4.93
C LEU A 230 -12.55 9.06 -5.44
N VAL A 231 -11.53 9.12 -6.31
CA VAL A 231 -10.82 7.91 -6.77
C VAL A 231 -10.12 7.21 -5.62
N THR A 232 -9.49 7.96 -4.70
CA THR A 232 -8.91 7.37 -3.49
C THR A 232 -9.99 6.65 -2.68
N ALA A 233 -11.12 7.29 -2.40
CA ALA A 233 -12.22 6.68 -1.64
C ALA A 233 -12.74 5.38 -2.29
N ILE A 234 -12.88 5.35 -3.63
CA ILE A 234 -13.29 4.14 -4.37
C ILE A 234 -12.24 3.03 -4.21
N LEU A 235 -10.96 3.36 -4.38
CA LEU A 235 -9.86 2.41 -4.25
C LEU A 235 -9.79 1.85 -2.82
N PHE A 236 -10.11 2.65 -1.80
CA PHE A 236 -10.20 2.19 -0.42
C PHE A 236 -11.22 1.07 -0.24
N VAL A 237 -12.42 1.24 -0.80
CA VAL A 237 -13.46 0.21 -0.78
C VAL A 237 -12.96 -1.04 -1.48
N VAL A 238 -12.41 -0.92 -2.69
CA VAL A 238 -11.90 -2.06 -3.45
C VAL A 238 -10.78 -2.80 -2.69
N PHE A 239 -9.83 -2.07 -2.12
CA PHE A 239 -8.70 -2.68 -1.40
C PHE A 239 -9.10 -3.35 -0.09
N GLY A 240 -10.15 -2.85 0.58
CA GLY A 240 -10.70 -3.48 1.78
C GLY A 240 -11.22 -4.90 1.52
N HIS A 241 -11.83 -5.15 0.35
CA HIS A 241 -12.37 -6.46 -0.01
C HIS A 241 -11.29 -7.53 -0.19
N PHE A 242 -10.03 -7.16 -0.42
CA PHE A 242 -8.94 -8.14 -0.58
C PHE A 242 -8.42 -8.72 0.74
N VAL A 243 -8.87 -8.19 1.89
CA VAL A 243 -8.43 -8.66 3.21
C VAL A 243 -9.30 -9.81 3.74
N GLU A 244 -10.54 -9.92 3.24
CA GLU A 244 -11.50 -10.99 3.58
C GLU A 244 -11.07 -12.35 3.02
#